data_AF-A0AAV0W9I9-F1
#
_entry.id   AF-A0AAV0W9I9-F1
#
_cell.length_a   1.000
_cell.length_b   1.000
_cell.length_c   1.000
_cell.angle_alpha   90.00
_cell.angle_beta   90.00
_cell.angle_gamma   90.00
#
_symmetry.space_group_name_H-M   'P 1'
#
loop_
_entity.id
_entity.type
_entity.pdbx_description
1 polymer ?
#
loop_
_entity_poly.entity_id
_entity_poly.type
_entity_poly.pdbx_seq_one_letter_code
_entity_poly.pdbx_strand_id
1 'polypeptide(L)' 'MANRRGLPKDTLVNVKLKKGEMAFGRNGPQICIKWKNTKDVLVMSTCHSADMAPVTVKARGGPIQKFKPVAIIDYNKYIR' A
#
# COMPACT_ATOMS: atom_id res chain seq x y z
N MET A 1 -11.31 -11.22 -0.73
CA MET A 1 -10.09 -11.87 -0.21
C MET A 1 -8.99 -11.74 -1.24
N ALA A 2 -7.73 -11.58 -0.84
CA ALA A 2 -6.62 -11.65 -1.79
C ALA A 2 -6.42 -13.13 -2.15
N ASN A 3 -6.81 -13.52 -3.36
CA ASN A 3 -6.79 -14.92 -3.81
C ASN A 3 -5.40 -15.40 -4.25
N ARG A 4 -4.38 -14.55 -4.10
CA ARG A 4 -3.02 -14.81 -4.59
C ARG A 4 -2.27 -15.74 -3.64
N ARG A 5 -1.88 -16.92 -4.15
CA ARG A 5 -1.05 -17.89 -3.42
C ARG A 5 0.36 -17.31 -3.21
N GLY A 6 0.99 -17.63 -2.08
CA GLY A 6 2.37 -17.19 -1.76
C GLY A 6 2.48 -15.84 -1.04
N LEU A 7 1.37 -15.24 -0.61
CA LEU A 7 1.40 -14.07 0.26
C LEU A 7 1.47 -14.49 1.74
N PRO A 8 2.23 -13.76 2.60
CA PRO A 8 2.21 -13.96 4.04
C PRO A 8 0.79 -13.70 4.59
N LYS A 9 0.03 -14.75 4.87
CA LYS A 9 -1.39 -14.58 5.23
C LYS A 9 -1.56 -13.90 6.58
N ASP A 10 -0.78 -14.32 7.56
CA ASP A 10 -0.96 -13.89 8.95
C ASP A 10 -0.41 -12.49 9.21
N THR A 11 0.72 -12.16 8.58
CA THR A 11 1.39 -10.87 8.78
C THR A 11 0.99 -9.79 7.78
N LEU A 12 0.26 -10.15 6.72
CA LEU A 12 -0.17 -9.21 5.69
C LEU A 12 -1.65 -9.31 5.36
N VAL A 13 -2.12 -10.45 4.85
CA VAL A 13 -3.47 -10.55 4.24
C VAL A 13 -4.58 -10.39 5.28
N ASN A 14 -4.44 -11.04 6.44
CA ASN A 14 -5.46 -11.09 7.48
C ASN A 14 -5.38 -9.90 8.46
N VAL A 15 -4.33 -9.08 8.37
CA VAL A 15 -4.15 -7.92 9.25
C VAL A 15 -5.25 -6.91 9.03
N LYS A 16 -5.96 -6.55 10.10
CA LYS A 16 -6.95 -5.47 10.12
C LYS A 16 -6.24 -4.14 10.33
N LEU A 17 -6.26 -3.29 9.31
CA LEU A 17 -5.63 -1.98 9.31
C LEU A 17 -6.68 -0.88 9.47
N LYS A 18 -6.35 0.18 10.21
CA LYS A 18 -7.11 1.44 10.21
C LYS A 18 -6.76 2.24 8.95
N LYS A 19 -7.63 3.19 8.60
CA LYS A 19 -7.43 4.04 7.43
C LYS A 19 -6.13 4.83 7.55
N GLY A 20 -5.26 4.70 6.56
CA GLY A 20 -3.93 5.30 6.51
C GLY A 20 -2.81 4.34 6.91
N GLU A 21 -3.12 3.24 7.60
CA GLU A 21 -2.12 2.27 8.04
C GLU A 21 -1.67 1.33 6.92
N MET A 22 -0.47 0.77 7.10
CA MET A 22 0.14 -0.19 6.21
C MET A 22 0.74 -1.34 6.99
N ALA A 23 0.59 -2.54 6.44
CA ALA A 23 1.39 -3.70 6.79
C ALA A 23 2.25 -4.08 5.59
N PHE A 24 3.41 -4.68 5.85
CA PHE A 24 4.27 -5.21 4.80
C PHE A 24 4.84 -6.56 5.21
N GLY A 25 5.22 -7.34 4.22
CA GLY A 25 5.88 -8.63 4.40
C GLY A 25 6.78 -8.90 3.21
N ARG A 26 7.86 -9.63 3.42
CA ARG A 26 8.76 -10.03 2.33
C ARG A 26 8.53 -11.50 2.00
N ASN A 27 8.61 -11.82 0.72
CA ASN A 27 8.69 -13.20 0.24
C ASN A 27 9.89 -13.28 -0.70
N GLY A 28 11.04 -13.70 -0.15
CA GLY A 28 12.32 -13.66 -0.85
C GLY A 28 12.70 -12.23 -1.30
N PRO A 29 13.02 -12.00 -2.58
CA PRO A 29 13.40 -10.69 -3.09
C PRO A 29 12.20 -9.73 -3.24
N GLN A 30 10.96 -10.23 -3.13
CA GLN A 30 9.75 -9.45 -3.32
C GLN A 30 9.24 -8.89 -1.99
N ILE A 31 8.79 -7.64 -2.01
CA ILE A 31 8.01 -7.05 -0.93
C ILE A 31 6.53 -7.07 -1.30
N CYS A 32 5.71 -7.38 -0.32
CA CYS A 32 4.26 -7.33 -0.39
C CYS A 32 3.79 -6.28 0.60
N ILE A 33 2.97 -5.33 0.14
CA ILE A 33 2.49 -4.20 0.92
C ILE A 33 0.97 -4.24 0.92
N LYS A 34 0.36 -4.14 2.10
CA LYS A 34 -1.08 -3.96 2.30
C LYS A 34 -1.30 -2.57 2.88
N TRP A 35 -2.12 -1.76 2.23
CA TRP A 35 -2.45 -0.42 2.69
C TRP A 35 -3.96 -0.22 2.74
N LYS A 36 -4.45 0.39 3.82
CA LYS A 36 -5.86 0.69 4.00
C LYS A 36 -6.15 2.15 3.66
N ASN A 37 -6.94 2.36 2.62
CA ASN A 37 -7.59 3.65 2.38
C ASN A 37 -9.10 3.49 2.55
N THR A 38 -9.91 3.79 1.52
CA THR A 38 -11.33 3.43 1.49
C THR A 38 -11.51 1.91 1.38
N LYS A 39 -10.59 1.24 0.66
CA LYS A 39 -10.52 -0.22 0.51
C LYS A 39 -9.10 -0.69 0.83
N ASP A 40 -8.95 -2.00 1.04
CA ASP A 40 -7.64 -2.63 1.19
C ASP A 40 -6.98 -2.67 -0.19
N VAL A 41 -5.78 -2.12 -0.30
CA VAL A 41 -4.96 -2.19 -1.50
C VAL A 41 -3.79 -3.11 -1.19
N LEU A 42 -3.54 -4.08 -2.06
CA LEU A 42 -2.41 -4.99 -1.96
C LEU A 42 -1.48 -4.78 -3.16
N VAL A 43 -0.20 -4.54 -2.90
CA VAL A 43 0.83 -4.33 -3.93
C VAL A 43 1.96 -5.29 -3.69
N MET A 44 2.57 -5.78 -4.77
CA MET A 44 3.84 -6.49 -4.71
C MET A 44 4.85 -5.76 -5.58
N SER A 45 6.08 -5.68 -5.11
CA SER A 45 7.16 -4.96 -5.76
C SER A 45 8.49 -5.65 -5.54
N THR A 46 9.39 -5.56 -6.51
CA THR A 46 10.79 -6.02 -6.40
C THR A 46 11.77 -4.86 -6.20
N CYS A 47 11.37 -3.63 -6.50
CA CYS A 47 12.25 -2.46 -6.50
C CYS A 47 11.95 -1.45 -5.38
N HIS A 48 10.82 -1.57 -4.71
CA HIS A 48 10.40 -0.63 -3.67
C HIS A 48 10.62 -1.20 -2.27
N SER A 49 10.86 -0.32 -1.31
CA SER A 49 10.85 -0.63 0.13
C SER A 49 9.48 -0.32 0.75
N ALA A 50 9.29 -0.63 2.03
CA ALA A 50 8.06 -0.37 2.78
C ALA A 50 7.94 1.09 3.24
N ASP A 51 8.14 2.03 2.32
CA ASP A 51 8.18 3.45 2.64
C ASP A 51 6.85 4.14 2.33
N MET A 52 6.54 5.18 3.11
CA MET A 52 5.42 6.09 2.86
C MET A 52 5.93 7.49 2.53
N ALA A 53 5.24 8.15 1.62
CA ALA A 53 5.48 9.56 1.31
C ALA A 53 4.20 10.39 1.47
N PRO A 54 4.33 11.67 1.87
CA PRO A 54 3.21 12.61 1.89
C PRO A 54 2.78 12.94 0.46
N VAL A 55 1.47 12.99 0.23
CA VAL A 55 0.86 13.32 -1.05
C VAL A 55 -0.27 14.31 -0.83
N THR A 56 -0.25 15.40 -1.58
CA THR A 56 -1.33 16.38 -1.58
C THR A 56 -2.50 15.84 -2.39
N VAL A 57 -3.67 15.77 -1.78
CA VAL A 57 -4.91 15.38 -2.48
C VAL A 57 -5.93 16.49 -2.39
N LYS A 58 -6.71 16.67 -3.47
CA LYS A 58 -7.81 17.62 -3.49
C LYS A 58 -8.94 17.12 -2.58
N ALA A 59 -9.42 17.97 -1.68
CA ALA A 59 -10.60 17.72 -0.86
C ALA A 59 -11.53 18.95 -0.89
N ARG A 60 -12.78 18.76 -0.44
CA ARG A 60 -13.84 19.77 -0.52
C ARG A 60 -13.50 21.06 0.26
N GLY A 61 -12.72 20.96 1.33
CA GLY A 61 -12.24 22.08 2.16
C GLY A 61 -10.83 22.57 1.82
N GLY A 62 -10.29 22.20 0.66
CA GLY A 62 -8.92 22.54 0.25
C GLY A 62 -7.99 21.32 0.15
N PRO A 63 -6.74 21.53 -0.28
CA PRO A 63 -5.75 20.46 -0.38
C PRO A 63 -5.41 19.90 1.00
N ILE A 64 -5.44 18.57 1.13
CA ILE A 64 -5.03 17.88 2.38
C ILE A 64 -3.83 16.98 2.10
N GLN A 65 -2.91 16.89 3.08
CA GLN A 65 -1.82 15.93 3.02
C GLN A 65 -2.29 14.56 3.48
N LYS A 66 -1.88 13.52 2.75
CA LYS A 66 -2.08 12.12 3.13
C LYS A 66 -0.79 11.34 2.91
N PHE A 67 -0.48 10.42 3.80
CA PHE A 67 0.59 9.47 3.58
C PHE A 67 0.10 8.29 2.75
N LYS A 68 0.87 7.94 1.72
CA LYS A 68 0.63 6.77 0.89
C LYS A 68 1.94 5.99 0.70
N PRO A 69 1.87 4.66 0.52
CA PRO A 69 3.05 3.88 0.16
C PRO A 69 3.66 4.39 -1.16
N VAL A 70 4.99 4.54 -1.20
CA VAL A 70 5.72 5.02 -2.39
C VAL A 70 5.42 4.16 -3.60
N ALA A 71 5.40 2.83 -3.43
CA ALA A 71 5.04 1.89 -4.49
C ALA A 71 3.67 2.17 -5.13
N ILE A 72 2.68 2.65 -4.36
CA ILE A 72 1.36 3.01 -4.89
C ILE A 72 1.40 4.35 -5.63
N ILE A 73 2.20 5.30 -5.14
CA ILE A 73 2.37 6.61 -5.80
C ILE A 73 2.98 6.39 -7.18
N ASP A 74 4.07 5.63 -7.26
CA ASP A 74 4.76 5.33 -8.51
C ASP A 74 3.90 4.50 -9.46
N TYR A 75 3.21 3.48 -8.96
CA TYR A 75 2.24 2.73 -9.77
C TYR A 75 1.22 3.66 -10.45
N ASN A 76 0.62 4.59 -9.69
CA ASN A 76 -0.36 5.52 -10.24
C ASN A 76 0.25 6.57 -11.20
N LYS A 77 1.56 6.82 -11.12
CA LYS A 77 2.27 7.77 -11.98
C LYS A 77 2.63 7.15 -13.33
N TYR A 78 3.10 5.90 -13.33
CA TYR A 78 3.68 5.28 -14.53
C TYR A 78 2.76 4.32 -15.28
N ILE A 79 1.71 3.79 -14.64
CA ILE A 79 0.77 2.84 -15.27
C ILE A 79 -0.51 3.54 -15.75
N ARG A 80 -0.52 4.88 -15.74
CA ARG A 80 -1.68 5.68 -16.14
C ARG A 80 -1.56 6.20 -17.56
#